data_AF-A0A2N2S3J2-F1
#
_entry.id   AF-A0A2N2S3J2-F1
#
_cell.length_a   1.000
_cell.length_b   1.000
_cell.length_c   1.000
_cell.angle_alpha   90.00
_cell.angle_beta   90.00
_cell.angle_gamma   90.00
#
_symmetry.space_group_name_H-M   'P 1'
#
loop_
_entity.id
_entity.type
_entity.pdbx_description
1 polymer ?
#
loop_
_entity_poly.entity_id
_entity_poly.type
_entity_poly.pdbx_seq_one_letter_code
_entity_poly.pdbx_strand_id
1 'polypeptide(L)'
;GAMVAENIARHVYGYMHDKPKRWRPLVYCWRGGQRSGAFVTWLRMIGWDAHQLAGGYKQFRHHVIDTLQTVVPQLKLRMVCGATGSAKTRVLEALARHGAQVLDLEDLAAHKGSVLGALPDRPQPTQKAFETGIYECVRRFDPSRTVFVEAESRKIGRAHVPDPLIDAMRAAACLCVEAERDARLAFLVRDYAYLGADIPALRSNIERLQGLQSKETIARWHELAALGDMQTLFGELIDLHYDPLYRRSQGGNFAGLSSAPRLHTADLSPDGIDRLAREILATLGTQFAD
;
A
#
# COMPACT_ATOMS: atom_id res chain seq x y z
N GLY A 1 19.32 -9.72 -36.95
CA GLY A 1 20.45 -10.58 -36.55
C GLY A 1 21.46 -9.81 -35.73
N ALA A 2 22.25 -8.95 -36.37
CA ALA A 2 23.38 -8.22 -35.76
C ALA A 2 23.03 -7.49 -34.44
N MET A 3 22.01 -6.63 -34.44
CA MET A 3 21.58 -5.90 -33.24
C MET A 3 21.15 -6.81 -32.07
N VAL A 4 20.61 -8.01 -32.34
CA VAL A 4 20.24 -8.96 -31.28
C VAL A 4 21.49 -9.59 -30.68
N ALA A 5 22.44 -10.00 -31.52
CA ALA A 5 23.72 -10.55 -31.07
C ALA A 5 24.53 -9.51 -30.26
N GLU A 6 24.57 -8.26 -30.71
CA GLU A 6 25.23 -7.16 -30.00
C GLU A 6 24.60 -6.93 -28.62
N ASN A 7 23.25 -6.91 -28.53
CA ASN A 7 22.55 -6.80 -27.26
C ASN A 7 22.83 -7.97 -26.32
N ILE A 8 22.85 -9.21 -26.83
CA ILE A 8 23.19 -10.39 -26.03
C ILE A 8 24.61 -10.26 -25.47
N ALA A 9 25.60 -9.97 -26.31
CA ALA A 9 26.98 -9.80 -25.88
C ALA A 9 27.11 -8.74 -24.79
N ARG A 10 26.48 -7.57 -24.98
CA ARG A 10 26.50 -6.47 -24.00
C ARG A 10 25.97 -6.92 -22.64
N HIS A 11 24.85 -7.64 -22.60
CA HIS A 11 24.27 -8.09 -21.34
C HIS A 11 25.09 -9.17 -20.65
N VAL A 12 25.67 -10.09 -21.44
CA VAL A 12 26.44 -11.21 -20.90
C VAL A 12 27.72 -10.71 -20.25
N TYR A 13 28.49 -9.88 -20.95
CA TYR A 13 29.69 -9.28 -20.37
C TYR A 13 29.37 -8.32 -19.23
N GLY A 14 28.34 -7.47 -19.38
CA GLY A 14 28.03 -6.43 -18.42
C GLY A 14 27.42 -6.93 -17.10
N TYR A 15 26.56 -7.97 -17.15
CA TYR A 15 25.71 -8.31 -16.00
C TYR A 15 25.70 -9.79 -15.62
N MET A 16 26.21 -10.68 -16.48
CA MET A 16 26.03 -12.13 -16.32
C MET A 16 27.35 -12.91 -16.25
N HIS A 17 28.49 -12.30 -16.56
CA HIS A 17 29.78 -13.01 -16.67
C HIS A 17 30.23 -13.68 -15.36
N ASP A 18 29.80 -13.15 -14.22
CA ASP A 18 30.10 -13.61 -12.86
C ASP A 18 29.12 -14.70 -12.37
N LYS A 19 28.10 -15.04 -13.16
CA LYS A 19 27.05 -15.96 -12.71
C LYS A 19 27.54 -17.40 -12.73
N PRO A 20 27.25 -18.19 -11.67
CA PRO A 20 27.75 -19.57 -11.56
C PRO A 20 27.10 -20.48 -12.62
N LYS A 21 27.74 -21.61 -12.94
CA LYS A 21 27.19 -22.60 -13.91
C LYS A 21 25.78 -23.10 -13.56
N ARG A 22 25.46 -23.20 -12.26
CA ARG A 22 24.14 -23.60 -11.78
C ARG A 22 23.07 -22.51 -11.87
N TRP A 23 23.38 -21.33 -12.43
CA TRP A 23 22.44 -20.25 -12.57
C TRP A 23 21.34 -20.60 -13.59
N ARG A 24 20.09 -20.35 -13.22
CA ARG A 24 18.89 -20.73 -14.00
C ARG A 24 18.04 -19.50 -14.31
N PRO A 25 18.46 -18.64 -15.25
CA PRO A 25 17.77 -17.36 -15.49
C PRO A 25 16.41 -17.55 -16.16
N LEU A 26 15.38 -16.84 -15.68
CA LEU A 26 14.11 -16.68 -16.40
C LEU A 26 14.18 -15.42 -17.27
N VAL A 27 13.99 -15.59 -18.58
CA VAL A 27 14.01 -14.50 -19.56
C VAL A 27 12.61 -14.31 -20.14
N TYR A 28 12.18 -13.06 -20.26
CA TYR A 28 10.89 -12.72 -20.84
C TYR A 28 10.98 -11.50 -21.75
N CYS A 29 10.05 -11.43 -22.69
CA CYS A 29 9.70 -10.20 -23.39
C CYS A 29 8.19 -9.99 -23.29
N TRP A 30 7.65 -8.90 -23.84
CA TRP A 30 6.23 -8.59 -23.70
C TRP A 30 5.29 -9.74 -24.11
N ARG A 31 5.60 -10.46 -25.20
CA ARG A 31 4.77 -11.56 -25.74
C ARG A 31 5.43 -12.95 -25.67
N GLY A 32 6.63 -13.05 -25.08
CA GLY A 32 7.34 -14.34 -24.98
C GLY A 32 7.68 -14.96 -26.33
N GLY A 33 7.90 -14.15 -27.37
CA GLY A 33 8.27 -14.62 -28.72
C GLY A 33 9.77 -14.61 -28.97
N GLN A 34 10.17 -14.44 -30.25
CA GLN A 34 11.56 -14.55 -30.72
C GLN A 34 12.56 -13.64 -29.99
N ARG A 35 12.13 -12.49 -29.43
CA ARG A 35 13.00 -11.58 -28.68
C ARG A 35 13.59 -12.23 -27.42
N SER A 36 12.75 -12.84 -26.59
CA SER A 36 13.22 -13.59 -25.41
C SER A 36 13.78 -14.95 -25.80
N GLY A 37 13.22 -15.59 -26.83
CA GLY A 37 13.69 -16.88 -27.32
C GLY A 37 15.14 -16.86 -27.80
N ALA A 38 15.53 -15.86 -28.60
CA ALA A 38 16.90 -15.72 -29.07
C ALA A 38 17.91 -15.61 -27.91
N PHE A 39 17.54 -14.87 -26.87
CA PHE A 39 18.37 -14.70 -25.68
C PHE A 39 18.50 -16.01 -24.90
N VAL A 40 17.39 -16.71 -24.67
CA VAL A 40 17.37 -18.03 -23.98
C VAL A 40 18.19 -19.07 -24.72
N THR A 41 18.05 -19.15 -26.05
CA THR A 41 18.86 -20.06 -26.88
C THR A 41 20.35 -19.81 -26.68
N TRP A 42 20.78 -18.55 -26.68
CA TRP A 42 22.19 -18.21 -26.50
C TRP A 42 22.69 -18.51 -25.08
N LEU A 43 21.91 -18.16 -24.04
CA LEU A 43 22.25 -18.50 -22.65
C LEU A 43 22.38 -20.01 -22.42
N ARG A 44 21.56 -20.83 -23.10
CA ARG A 44 21.69 -22.29 -23.07
C ARG A 44 22.94 -22.78 -23.76
N MET A 45 23.32 -22.18 -24.90
CA MET A 45 24.55 -22.55 -25.62
C MET A 45 25.82 -22.31 -24.78
N ILE A 46 25.85 -21.28 -23.93
CA ILE A 46 26.98 -21.02 -23.04
C ILE A 46 26.95 -21.83 -21.73
N GLY A 47 25.94 -22.70 -21.56
CA GLY A 47 25.89 -23.70 -20.50
C GLY A 47 24.97 -23.39 -19.31
N TRP A 48 24.13 -22.35 -19.37
CA TRP A 48 23.15 -22.07 -18.31
C TRP A 48 21.78 -22.69 -18.62
N ASP A 49 21.07 -23.16 -17.58
CA ASP A 49 19.69 -23.64 -17.70
C ASP A 49 18.70 -22.47 -17.73
N ALA A 50 18.74 -21.69 -18.82
CA ALA A 50 17.87 -20.55 -19.02
C ALA A 50 16.43 -21.00 -19.39
N HIS A 51 15.43 -20.32 -18.84
CA HIS A 51 14.02 -20.58 -19.08
C HIS A 51 13.37 -19.37 -19.75
N GLN A 52 12.42 -19.63 -20.64
CA GLN A 52 11.61 -18.59 -21.25
C GLN A 52 10.24 -18.54 -20.58
N LEU A 53 9.77 -17.33 -20.23
CA LEU A 53 8.38 -17.18 -19.80
C LEU A 53 7.45 -17.35 -21.02
N ALA A 54 6.72 -18.46 -21.06
CA ALA A 54 5.71 -18.74 -22.08
C ALA A 54 4.66 -17.62 -22.13
N GLY A 55 4.34 -17.14 -23.34
CA GLY A 55 3.46 -15.98 -23.61
C GLY A 55 3.95 -14.63 -23.06
N GLY A 56 5.09 -14.63 -22.38
CA GLY A 56 5.77 -13.44 -21.88
C GLY A 56 5.02 -12.70 -20.78
N TYR A 57 5.45 -11.46 -20.56
CA TYR A 57 4.90 -10.65 -19.48
C TYR A 57 3.41 -10.33 -19.66
N LYS A 58 2.90 -10.25 -20.90
CA LYS A 58 1.46 -10.05 -21.15
C LYS A 58 0.63 -11.19 -20.57
N GLN A 59 1.02 -12.44 -20.80
CA GLN A 59 0.29 -13.59 -20.25
C GLN A 59 0.37 -13.62 -18.73
N PHE A 60 1.55 -13.33 -18.16
CA PHE A 60 1.68 -13.18 -16.71
C PHE A 60 0.77 -12.07 -16.14
N ARG A 61 0.60 -10.95 -16.85
CA ARG A 61 -0.35 -9.90 -16.43
C ARG A 61 -1.79 -10.40 -16.38
N HIS A 62 -2.24 -11.14 -17.40
CA HIS A 62 -3.56 -11.74 -17.37
C HIS A 62 -3.70 -12.71 -16.19
N HIS A 63 -2.72 -13.59 -15.98
CA HIS A 63 -2.69 -14.51 -14.84
C HIS A 63 -2.84 -13.77 -13.50
N VAL A 64 -2.12 -12.66 -13.30
CA VAL A 64 -2.25 -11.84 -12.09
C VAL A 64 -3.68 -11.30 -11.94
N ILE A 65 -4.25 -10.69 -12.98
CA ILE A 65 -5.59 -10.10 -12.93
C ILE A 65 -6.66 -11.17 -12.68
N ASP A 66 -6.60 -12.28 -13.41
CA ASP A 66 -7.54 -13.40 -13.30
C ASP A 66 -7.47 -14.05 -11.91
N THR A 67 -6.26 -14.17 -11.34
CA THR A 67 -6.08 -14.65 -9.97
C THR A 67 -6.71 -13.70 -8.96
N LEU A 68 -6.52 -12.39 -9.10
CA LEU A 68 -7.13 -11.41 -8.19
C LEU A 68 -8.67 -11.44 -8.29
N GLN A 69 -9.22 -11.60 -9.48
CA GLN A 69 -10.66 -11.74 -9.70
C GLN A 69 -11.25 -12.98 -9.02
N THR A 70 -10.49 -14.07 -8.95
CA THR A 70 -10.98 -15.36 -8.43
C THR A 70 -10.70 -15.56 -6.95
N VAL A 71 -9.52 -15.17 -6.46
CA VAL A 71 -9.08 -15.42 -5.08
C VAL A 71 -9.64 -14.40 -4.10
N VAL A 72 -9.65 -13.12 -4.46
CA VAL A 72 -10.03 -12.04 -3.53
C VAL A 72 -11.46 -12.21 -2.98
N PRO A 73 -12.48 -12.57 -3.77
CA PRO A 73 -13.83 -12.80 -3.26
C PRO A 73 -13.93 -13.95 -2.23
N GLN A 74 -12.93 -14.83 -2.16
CA GLN A 74 -12.91 -15.95 -1.21
C GLN A 74 -12.25 -15.58 0.13
N LEU A 75 -11.63 -14.41 0.22
CA LEU A 75 -10.94 -13.97 1.44
C LEU A 75 -11.92 -13.44 2.47
N LYS A 76 -11.72 -13.81 3.73
CA LYS A 76 -12.43 -13.23 4.88
C LYS A 76 -11.80 -11.89 5.27
N LEU A 77 -12.11 -10.84 4.51
CA LEU A 77 -11.58 -9.51 4.78
C LEU A 77 -12.18 -8.89 6.05
N ARG A 78 -11.35 -8.18 6.82
CA ARG A 78 -11.73 -7.36 7.96
C ARG A 78 -11.09 -5.99 7.83
N MET A 79 -11.92 -4.95 7.71
CA MET A 79 -11.43 -3.60 7.52
C MET A 79 -10.98 -2.99 8.84
N VAL A 80 -9.77 -2.43 8.86
CA VAL A 80 -9.29 -1.54 9.92
C VAL A 80 -9.59 -0.11 9.48
N CYS A 81 -10.62 0.48 10.07
CA CYS A 81 -11.10 1.83 9.81
C CYS A 81 -10.58 2.80 10.87
N GLY A 82 -10.54 4.08 10.54
CA GLY A 82 -10.16 5.15 11.47
C GLY A 82 -9.78 6.42 10.72
N ALA A 83 -9.93 7.57 11.38
CA ALA A 83 -9.58 8.87 10.83
C ALA A 83 -8.07 8.96 10.50
N THR A 84 -7.67 9.92 9.66
CA THR A 84 -6.26 10.17 9.34
C THR A 84 -5.43 10.38 10.60
N GLY A 85 -4.28 9.71 10.72
CA GLY A 85 -3.45 9.78 11.93
C GLY A 85 -3.83 8.80 13.04
N SER A 86 -4.84 7.94 12.86
CA SER A 86 -5.19 6.87 13.82
C SER A 86 -4.25 5.65 13.75
N ALA A 87 -3.03 5.81 13.20
CA ALA A 87 -1.99 4.79 13.09
C ALA A 87 -2.40 3.45 12.43
N LYS A 88 -3.42 3.42 11.55
CA LYS A 88 -3.94 2.19 10.90
C LYS A 88 -2.83 1.28 10.34
N THR A 89 -1.90 1.85 9.58
CA THR A 89 -0.75 1.15 9.00
C THR A 89 0.12 0.50 10.08
N ARG A 90 0.38 1.20 11.19
CA ARG A 90 1.15 0.65 12.32
C ARG A 90 0.39 -0.44 13.07
N VAL A 91 -0.93 -0.32 13.16
CA VAL A 91 -1.80 -1.36 13.71
C VAL A 91 -1.74 -2.61 12.84
N LEU A 92 -1.79 -2.48 11.52
CA LEU A 92 -1.60 -3.59 10.58
C LEU A 92 -0.22 -4.24 10.72
N GLU A 93 0.86 -3.46 10.78
CA GLU A 93 2.21 -3.96 11.04
C GLU A 93 2.28 -4.75 12.36
N ALA A 94 1.63 -4.25 13.42
CA ALA A 94 1.56 -4.95 14.71
C ALA A 94 0.72 -6.24 14.63
N LEU A 95 -0.42 -6.23 13.94
CA LEU A 95 -1.23 -7.43 13.70
C LEU A 95 -0.42 -8.51 12.97
N ALA A 96 0.35 -8.13 11.95
CA ALA A 96 1.24 -9.04 11.23
C ALA A 96 2.32 -9.63 12.14
N ARG A 97 2.91 -8.82 13.05
CA ARG A 97 3.87 -9.31 14.07
C ARG A 97 3.24 -10.33 15.03
N HIS A 98 1.95 -10.20 15.31
CA HIS A 98 1.16 -11.17 16.09
C HIS A 98 0.62 -12.34 15.25
N GLY A 99 1.11 -12.51 14.02
CA GLY A 99 0.82 -13.67 13.17
C GLY A 99 -0.48 -13.57 12.37
N ALA A 100 -1.15 -12.42 12.35
CA ALA A 100 -2.33 -12.20 11.53
C ALA A 100 -1.99 -12.09 10.03
N GLN A 101 -2.97 -12.37 9.17
CA GLN A 101 -2.83 -12.10 7.74
C GLN A 101 -3.19 -10.64 7.48
N VAL A 102 -2.31 -9.92 6.79
CA VAL A 102 -2.44 -8.48 6.57
C VAL A 102 -2.16 -8.18 5.11
N LEU A 103 -3.03 -7.39 4.48
CA LEU A 103 -2.81 -6.79 3.19
C LEU A 103 -2.67 -5.27 3.39
N ASP A 104 -1.43 -4.80 3.48
CA ASP A 104 -1.09 -3.38 3.61
C ASP A 104 -0.98 -2.74 2.22
N LEU A 105 -2.05 -2.09 1.78
CA LEU A 105 -2.13 -1.45 0.46
C LEU A 105 -1.30 -0.16 0.40
N GLU A 106 -1.17 0.59 1.49
CA GLU A 106 -0.32 1.77 1.57
C GLU A 106 1.16 1.42 1.39
N ASP A 107 1.64 0.35 2.03
CA ASP A 107 3.01 -0.14 1.87
C ASP A 107 3.26 -0.65 0.44
N LEU A 108 2.33 -1.44 -0.10
CA LEU A 108 2.39 -1.91 -1.49
C LEU A 108 2.36 -0.76 -2.50
N ALA A 109 1.61 0.31 -2.21
CA ALA A 109 1.55 1.51 -3.02
C ALA A 109 2.73 2.47 -2.75
N ALA A 110 3.52 2.24 -1.71
CA ALA A 110 4.52 3.17 -1.18
C ALA A 110 3.95 4.58 -0.97
N HIS A 111 2.77 4.67 -0.36
CA HIS A 111 2.04 5.93 -0.17
C HIS A 111 1.01 5.85 0.96
N LYS A 112 1.02 6.83 1.88
CA LYS A 112 0.18 6.87 3.10
C LYS A 112 -1.27 7.36 2.88
N GLY A 113 -1.90 6.98 1.76
CA GLY A 113 -3.34 7.25 1.51
C GLY A 113 -3.83 8.70 1.46
N SER A 114 -2.98 9.70 1.72
CA SER A 114 -3.37 11.12 1.91
C SER A 114 -2.68 12.07 0.94
N VAL A 115 -3.14 13.32 0.84
CA VAL A 115 -2.50 14.34 0.00
C VAL A 115 -1.02 14.56 0.37
N LEU A 116 -0.67 14.34 1.63
CA LEU A 116 0.68 14.45 2.17
C LEU A 116 1.45 13.12 2.13
N GLY A 117 0.82 12.04 1.65
CA GLY A 117 1.25 10.66 1.87
C GLY A 117 2.38 10.16 0.98
N ALA A 118 2.95 10.99 0.11
CA ALA A 118 4.10 10.60 -0.71
C ALA A 118 5.32 10.33 0.18
N LEU A 119 6.00 9.21 -0.07
CA LEU A 119 7.23 8.83 0.62
C LEU A 119 8.45 9.30 -0.18
N PRO A 120 9.42 10.00 0.44
CA PRO A 120 10.57 10.56 -0.28
C PRO A 120 11.48 9.47 -0.85
N ASP A 121 11.76 8.42 -0.08
CA ASP A 121 12.74 7.38 -0.45
C ASP A 121 12.11 6.16 -1.12
N ARG A 122 10.79 6.17 -1.32
CA ARG A 122 10.05 5.04 -1.90
C ARG A 122 9.11 5.56 -2.98
N PRO A 123 9.56 5.62 -4.25
CA PRO A 123 8.68 6.04 -5.33
C PRO A 123 7.52 5.05 -5.47
N GLN A 124 6.31 5.58 -5.71
CA GLN A 124 5.16 4.72 -5.94
C GLN A 124 5.42 3.76 -7.10
N PRO A 125 4.99 2.49 -7.01
CA PRO A 125 5.16 1.54 -8.09
C PRO A 125 4.34 1.96 -9.32
N THR A 126 4.63 1.30 -10.45
CA THR A 126 3.69 1.31 -11.58
C THR A 126 2.43 0.53 -11.21
N GLN A 127 1.31 0.80 -11.87
CA GLN A 127 0.05 0.06 -11.66
C GLN A 127 0.24 -1.46 -11.73
N LYS A 128 1.02 -1.94 -12.71
CA LYS A 128 1.29 -3.37 -12.89
C LYS A 128 2.10 -3.96 -11.73
N ALA A 129 3.04 -3.19 -11.17
CA ALA A 129 3.84 -3.62 -10.03
C ALA A 129 2.99 -3.63 -8.74
N PHE A 130 2.14 -2.63 -8.54
CA PHE A 130 1.18 -2.60 -7.43
C PHE A 130 0.26 -3.83 -7.44
N GLU A 131 -0.40 -4.10 -8.57
CA GLU A 131 -1.26 -5.28 -8.75
C GLU A 131 -0.49 -6.60 -8.56
N THR A 132 0.77 -6.66 -8.99
CA THR A 132 1.62 -7.84 -8.76
C THR A 132 1.95 -8.02 -7.28
N GLY A 133 2.19 -6.93 -6.55
CA GLY A 133 2.40 -6.95 -5.11
C GLY A 133 1.17 -7.49 -4.36
N ILE A 134 -0.02 -7.00 -4.70
CA ILE A 134 -1.28 -7.52 -4.15
C ILE A 134 -1.39 -9.03 -4.46
N TYR A 135 -1.16 -9.43 -5.71
CA TYR A 135 -1.18 -10.85 -6.11
C TYR A 135 -0.23 -11.72 -5.29
N GLU A 136 1.00 -11.24 -5.04
CA GLU A 136 1.99 -11.96 -4.25
C GLU A 136 1.57 -12.14 -2.79
N CYS A 137 0.85 -11.17 -2.21
CA CYS A 137 0.27 -11.27 -0.89
C CYS A 137 -0.91 -12.25 -0.86
N VAL A 138 -1.93 -12.03 -1.70
CA VAL A 138 -3.19 -12.79 -1.60
C VAL A 138 -3.01 -14.27 -1.89
N ARG A 139 -2.08 -14.66 -2.78
CA ARG A 139 -1.82 -16.07 -3.10
C ARG A 139 -1.19 -16.86 -1.94
N ARG A 140 -0.72 -16.18 -0.90
CA ARG A 140 -0.09 -16.79 0.29
C ARG A 140 -1.03 -16.83 1.48
N PHE A 141 -2.18 -16.18 1.40
CA PHE A 141 -3.16 -16.19 2.47
C PHE A 141 -3.90 -17.52 2.51
N ASP A 142 -4.14 -18.00 3.72
CA ASP A 142 -5.09 -19.04 4.04
C ASP A 142 -6.51 -18.42 4.02
N PRO A 143 -7.39 -18.84 3.10
CA PRO A 143 -8.75 -18.28 2.98
C PRO A 143 -9.64 -18.60 4.18
N SER A 144 -9.28 -19.57 5.03
CA SER A 144 -10.04 -19.89 6.24
C SER A 144 -9.88 -18.85 7.35
N ARG A 145 -8.79 -18.07 7.30
CA ARG A 145 -8.38 -17.08 8.31
C ARG A 145 -8.73 -15.66 7.86
N THR A 146 -8.98 -14.79 8.83
CA THR A 146 -9.24 -13.36 8.58
C THR A 146 -8.00 -12.68 7.97
N VAL A 147 -8.24 -11.82 6.98
CA VAL A 147 -7.23 -10.92 6.39
C VAL A 147 -7.59 -9.49 6.76
N PHE A 148 -6.70 -8.82 7.49
CA PHE A 148 -6.86 -7.42 7.83
C PHE A 148 -6.37 -6.53 6.70
N VAL A 149 -7.16 -5.49 6.40
CA VAL A 149 -6.85 -4.51 5.36
C VAL A 149 -7.23 -3.14 5.89
N GLU A 150 -6.43 -2.12 5.63
CA GLU A 150 -6.81 -0.75 5.98
C GLU A 150 -7.94 -0.26 5.08
N ALA A 151 -8.81 0.60 5.62
CA ALA A 151 -9.92 1.18 4.89
C ALA A 151 -9.44 2.32 3.97
N GLU A 152 -8.92 1.95 2.80
CA GLU A 152 -8.52 2.90 1.75
C GLU A 152 -9.57 3.06 0.65
N SER A 153 -9.45 4.16 -0.09
CA SER A 153 -10.32 4.44 -1.23
C SER A 153 -9.93 3.63 -2.46
N ARG A 154 -10.67 3.78 -3.57
CA ARG A 154 -10.31 3.17 -4.86
C ARG A 154 -8.93 3.58 -5.38
N LYS A 155 -8.38 4.70 -4.88
CA LYS A 155 -7.05 5.20 -5.26
C LYS A 155 -6.19 5.44 -4.03
N ILE A 156 -4.92 5.05 -4.14
CA ILE A 156 -3.86 5.36 -3.17
C ILE A 156 -2.78 6.11 -3.94
N GLY A 157 -2.76 7.43 -3.81
CA GLY A 157 -1.95 8.29 -4.68
C GLY A 157 -2.33 8.10 -6.15
N ARG A 158 -1.40 7.56 -6.96
CA ARG A 158 -1.67 7.23 -8.38
C ARG A 158 -2.04 5.77 -8.63
N ALA A 159 -1.91 4.91 -7.62
CA ALA A 159 -2.24 3.49 -7.72
C ALA A 159 -3.76 3.30 -7.62
N HIS A 160 -4.30 2.47 -8.52
CA HIS A 160 -5.69 2.06 -8.50
C HIS A 160 -5.81 0.68 -7.85
N VAL A 161 -6.67 0.59 -6.83
CA VAL A 161 -6.98 -0.69 -6.18
C VAL A 161 -7.85 -1.52 -7.14
N PRO A 162 -7.55 -2.82 -7.35
CA PRO A 162 -8.34 -3.68 -8.23
C PRO A 162 -9.80 -3.77 -7.84
N ASP A 163 -10.70 -3.75 -8.82
CA ASP A 163 -12.15 -3.76 -8.60
C ASP A 163 -12.65 -4.91 -7.71
N PRO A 164 -12.22 -6.18 -7.90
CA PRO A 164 -12.63 -7.28 -7.02
C PRO A 164 -12.26 -7.04 -5.56
N LEU A 165 -11.14 -6.37 -5.32
CA LEU A 165 -10.69 -6.03 -3.97
C LEU A 165 -11.49 -4.88 -3.39
N ILE A 166 -11.81 -3.86 -4.18
CA ILE A 166 -12.71 -2.78 -3.72
C ILE A 166 -14.07 -3.33 -3.36
N ASP A 167 -14.66 -4.18 -4.20
CA ASP A 167 -15.98 -4.73 -3.92
C ASP A 167 -15.97 -5.60 -2.65
N ALA A 168 -14.93 -6.43 -2.48
CA ALA A 168 -14.72 -7.21 -1.25
C ALA A 168 -14.52 -6.32 -0.02
N MET A 169 -13.69 -5.28 -0.10
CA MET A 169 -13.45 -4.33 0.99
C MET A 169 -14.73 -3.62 1.42
N ARG A 170 -15.56 -3.19 0.45
CA ARG A 170 -16.84 -2.50 0.72
C ARG A 170 -17.86 -3.39 1.43
N ALA A 171 -17.86 -4.68 1.12
CA ALA A 171 -18.73 -5.69 1.74
C ALA A 171 -18.21 -6.22 3.08
N ALA A 172 -16.92 -6.03 3.37
CA ALA A 172 -16.27 -6.59 4.54
C ALA A 172 -16.76 -6.00 5.86
N ALA A 173 -16.69 -6.82 6.91
CA ALA A 173 -16.94 -6.37 8.26
C ALA A 173 -15.86 -5.36 8.68
N CYS A 174 -16.25 -4.30 9.39
CA CYS A 174 -15.33 -3.22 9.79
C CYS A 174 -15.06 -3.20 11.30
N LEU A 175 -13.88 -2.74 11.69
CA LEU A 175 -13.52 -2.35 13.06
C LEU A 175 -12.95 -0.93 12.99
N CYS A 176 -13.35 -0.05 13.90
CA CYS A 176 -12.94 1.34 13.91
C CYS A 176 -11.96 1.61 15.05
N VAL A 177 -10.77 2.12 14.73
CA VAL A 177 -9.83 2.69 15.69
C VAL A 177 -10.19 4.15 15.91
N GLU A 178 -10.60 4.46 17.13
CA GLU A 178 -10.98 5.81 17.55
C GLU A 178 -9.90 6.39 18.44
N ALA A 179 -8.87 6.93 17.78
CA ALA A 179 -7.79 7.60 18.46
C ALA A 179 -8.17 9.04 18.84
N GLU A 180 -7.84 9.43 20.06
CA GLU A 180 -8.02 10.81 20.51
C GLU A 180 -7.23 11.80 19.63
N ARG A 181 -7.75 13.02 19.49
CA ARG A 181 -7.18 14.04 18.60
C ARG A 181 -5.71 14.33 18.93
N ASP A 182 -5.37 14.48 20.21
CA ASP A 182 -4.00 14.82 20.62
C ASP A 182 -3.03 13.66 20.39
N ALA A 183 -3.48 12.41 20.58
CA ALA A 183 -2.71 11.23 20.23
C ALA A 183 -2.44 11.15 18.72
N ARG A 184 -3.46 11.45 17.89
CA ARG A 184 -3.33 11.52 16.43
C ARG A 184 -2.36 12.63 16.00
N LEU A 185 -2.43 13.79 16.63
CA LEU A 185 -1.52 14.90 16.34
C LEU A 185 -0.07 14.54 16.65
N ALA A 186 0.19 14.03 17.87
CA ALA A 186 1.52 13.57 18.27
C ALA A 186 2.05 12.47 17.34
N PHE A 187 1.18 11.54 16.94
CA PHE A 187 1.51 10.51 15.95
C PHE A 187 1.90 11.10 14.59
N LEU A 188 1.09 12.03 14.05
CA LEU A 188 1.32 12.63 12.73
C LEU A 188 2.61 13.45 12.69
N VAL A 189 2.88 14.27 13.70
CA VAL A 189 4.12 15.06 13.79
C VAL A 189 5.35 14.14 13.74
N ARG A 190 5.30 13.00 14.43
CA ARG A 190 6.37 11.99 14.40
C ARG A 190 6.46 11.27 13.05
N ASP A 191 5.33 10.76 12.54
CA ASP A 191 5.28 9.88 11.38
C ASP A 191 5.51 10.62 10.04
N TYR A 192 5.28 11.94 10.04
CA TYR A 192 5.55 12.84 8.90
C TYR A 192 6.73 13.79 9.15
N ALA A 193 7.63 13.49 10.09
CA ALA A 193 8.77 14.35 10.39
C ALA A 193 9.63 14.69 9.15
N TYR A 194 9.68 13.79 8.17
CA TYR A 194 10.38 14.01 6.89
C TYR A 194 9.82 15.20 6.08
N LEU A 195 8.53 15.56 6.24
CA LEU A 195 7.96 16.73 5.58
C LEU A 195 8.47 18.04 6.20
N GLY A 196 8.76 18.05 7.50
CA GLY A 196 9.40 19.20 8.14
C GLY A 196 10.85 19.40 7.71
N ALA A 197 11.51 18.33 7.24
CA ALA A 197 12.87 18.40 6.69
C ALA A 197 12.90 18.89 5.22
N ASP A 198 11.77 18.84 4.51
CA ASP A 198 11.64 19.27 3.11
C ASP A 198 10.42 20.21 2.94
N ILE A 199 10.60 21.46 3.39
CA ILE A 199 9.57 22.51 3.31
C ILE A 199 9.09 22.76 1.87
N PRO A 200 9.94 22.80 0.82
CA PRO A 200 9.47 22.91 -0.56
C PRO A 200 8.49 21.79 -0.95
N ALA A 201 8.80 20.53 -0.62
CA ALA A 201 7.89 19.42 -0.91
C ALA A 201 6.58 19.54 -0.11
N LEU A 202 6.65 19.91 1.17
CA LEU A 202 5.47 20.17 2.00
C LEU A 202 4.56 21.25 1.40
N ARG A 203 5.14 22.37 0.96
CA ARG A 203 4.38 23.45 0.31
C ARG A 203 3.73 22.97 -0.98
N SER A 204 4.43 22.21 -1.81
CA SER A 204 3.84 21.64 -3.03
C SER A 204 2.67 20.70 -2.72
N ASN A 205 2.73 19.94 -1.62
CA ASN A 205 1.61 19.10 -1.21
C ASN A 205 0.42 19.93 -0.68
N ILE A 206 0.68 21.00 0.08
CA ILE A 206 -0.36 21.95 0.52
C ILE A 206 -1.07 22.60 -0.68
N GLU A 207 -0.34 22.95 -1.75
CA GLU A 207 -0.93 23.52 -2.97
C GLU A 207 -1.96 22.60 -3.63
N ARG A 208 -1.82 21.28 -3.50
CA ARG A 208 -2.80 20.30 -4.02
C ARG A 208 -4.15 20.37 -3.31
N LEU A 209 -4.24 21.07 -2.19
CA LEU A 209 -5.49 21.30 -1.46
C LEU A 209 -6.24 22.55 -1.95
N GLN A 210 -5.70 23.28 -2.93
CA GLN A 210 -6.43 24.37 -3.57
C GLN A 210 -7.75 23.87 -4.18
N GLY A 211 -8.83 24.63 -3.96
CA GLY A 211 -10.18 24.26 -4.38
C GLY A 211 -10.90 23.33 -3.38
N LEU A 212 -10.18 22.66 -2.49
CA LEU A 212 -10.76 21.94 -1.34
C LEU A 212 -10.77 22.79 -0.07
N GLN A 213 -9.86 23.75 0.03
CA GLN A 213 -9.74 24.68 1.14
C GLN A 213 -9.74 26.14 0.67
N SER A 214 -10.07 27.06 1.59
CA SER A 214 -10.05 28.49 1.32
C SER A 214 -8.63 28.98 1.02
N LYS A 215 -8.50 30.06 0.23
CA LYS A 215 -7.19 30.67 -0.07
C LYS A 215 -6.48 31.16 1.19
N GLU A 216 -7.23 31.68 2.16
CA GLU A 216 -6.70 32.14 3.45
C GLU A 216 -6.10 30.97 4.26
N THR A 217 -6.83 29.86 4.35
CA THR A 217 -6.35 28.63 5.02
C THR A 217 -5.07 28.10 4.37
N ILE A 218 -5.02 28.07 3.03
CA ILE A 218 -3.82 27.63 2.30
C ILE A 218 -2.62 28.57 2.57
N ALA A 219 -2.83 29.89 2.54
CA ALA A 219 -1.78 30.86 2.86
C ALA A 219 -1.25 30.67 4.29
N ARG A 220 -2.15 30.52 5.27
CA ARG A 220 -1.80 30.25 6.67
C ARG A 220 -0.99 28.97 6.82
N TRP A 221 -1.35 27.88 6.12
CA TRP A 221 -0.59 26.65 6.17
C TRP A 221 0.80 26.76 5.54
N HIS A 222 0.95 27.57 4.50
CA HIS A 222 2.27 27.89 3.96
C HIS A 222 3.13 28.67 4.96
N GLU A 223 2.56 29.60 5.71
CA GLU A 223 3.27 30.35 6.76
C GLU A 223 3.70 29.42 7.89
N LEU A 224 2.81 28.57 8.40
CA LEU A 224 3.14 27.58 9.43
C LEU A 224 4.25 26.63 8.97
N ALA A 225 4.19 26.15 7.72
CA ALA A 225 5.26 25.33 7.13
C ALA A 225 6.59 26.09 7.04
N ALA A 226 6.58 27.37 6.67
CA ALA A 226 7.80 28.18 6.59
C ALA A 226 8.41 28.46 7.98
N LEU A 227 7.58 28.57 9.01
CA LEU A 227 8.00 28.74 10.41
C LEU A 227 8.43 27.41 11.07
N GLY A 228 8.17 26.27 10.42
CA GLY A 228 8.43 24.95 10.99
C GLY A 228 7.46 24.55 12.11
N ASP A 229 6.34 25.25 12.26
CA ASP A 229 5.31 24.93 13.25
C ASP A 229 4.42 23.77 12.77
N MET A 230 5.02 22.58 12.76
CA MET A 230 4.37 21.35 12.30
C MET A 230 3.21 20.95 13.21
N GLN A 231 3.29 21.28 14.50
CA GLN A 231 2.24 20.93 15.45
C GLN A 231 0.95 21.69 15.17
N THR A 232 1.02 23.00 14.97
CA THR A 232 -0.15 23.79 14.59
C THR A 232 -0.65 23.41 13.19
N LEU A 233 0.27 23.23 12.23
CA LEU A 233 -0.08 22.86 10.85
C LEU A 233 -0.84 21.53 10.78
N PHE A 234 -0.33 20.47 11.40
CA PHE A 234 -1.03 19.18 11.41
C PHE A 234 -2.32 19.21 12.22
N GLY A 235 -2.38 19.99 13.30
CA GLY A 235 -3.62 20.21 14.06
C GLY A 235 -4.72 20.81 13.18
N GLU A 236 -4.40 21.87 12.43
CA GLU A 236 -5.36 22.50 11.52
C GLU A 236 -5.72 21.59 10.34
N LEU A 237 -4.78 20.81 9.80
CA LEU A 237 -5.08 19.82 8.77
C LEU A 237 -6.05 18.74 9.25
N ILE A 238 -5.91 18.27 10.50
CA ILE A 238 -6.87 17.35 11.12
C ILE A 238 -8.26 18.00 11.15
N ASP A 239 -8.37 19.18 11.75
CA ASP A 239 -9.65 19.80 12.08
C ASP A 239 -10.40 20.33 10.84
N LEU A 240 -9.66 20.96 9.91
CA LEU A 240 -10.24 21.69 8.79
C LEU A 240 -10.32 20.85 7.51
N HIS A 241 -9.48 19.81 7.37
CA HIS A 241 -9.43 19.01 6.14
C HIS A 241 -9.80 17.55 6.35
N TYR A 242 -9.05 16.83 7.18
CA TYR A 242 -9.20 15.37 7.26
C TYR A 242 -10.48 14.94 7.97
N ASP A 243 -10.79 15.50 9.13
CA ASP A 243 -11.97 15.09 9.92
C ASP A 243 -13.30 15.46 9.26
N PRO A 244 -13.45 16.66 8.63
CA PRO A 244 -14.64 16.96 7.84
C PRO A 244 -14.84 16.01 6.66
N LEU A 245 -13.77 15.59 5.98
CA LEU A 245 -13.86 14.63 4.87
C LEU A 245 -14.18 13.22 5.37
N TYR A 246 -13.56 12.80 6.47
CA TYR A 246 -13.80 11.51 7.09
C TYR A 246 -15.26 11.35 7.56
N ARG A 247 -15.82 12.38 8.21
CA ARG A 247 -17.24 12.39 8.61
C ARG A 247 -18.20 12.29 7.41
N ARG A 248 -17.87 12.92 6.29
CA ARG A 248 -18.67 12.81 5.05
C ARG A 248 -18.58 11.43 4.42
N SER A 249 -17.42 10.76 4.51
CA SER A 249 -17.19 9.45 3.87
C SER A 249 -17.68 8.26 4.70
N GLN A 250 -17.87 8.43 6.01
CA GLN A 250 -18.37 7.41 6.95
C GLN A 250 -19.74 6.81 6.57
N GLY A 251 -20.58 7.53 5.81
CA GLY A 251 -21.97 7.14 5.58
C GLY A 251 -22.24 6.22 4.38
N GLY A 252 -21.28 5.94 3.49
CA GLY A 252 -21.62 5.30 2.20
C GLY A 252 -20.62 4.35 1.58
N ASN A 253 -19.38 4.26 2.08
CA ASN A 253 -18.34 3.49 1.40
C ASN A 253 -18.20 2.04 1.89
N PHE A 254 -18.52 1.74 3.15
CA PHE A 254 -18.33 0.41 3.72
C PHE A 254 -19.59 -0.03 4.45
N ALA A 255 -20.18 -1.15 4.03
CA ALA A 255 -21.46 -1.63 4.54
C ALA A 255 -21.42 -1.93 6.05
N GLY A 256 -20.28 -2.43 6.54
CA GLY A 256 -20.09 -2.80 7.95
C GLY A 256 -19.64 -1.68 8.88
N LEU A 257 -19.48 -0.43 8.41
CA LEU A 257 -18.87 0.63 9.22
C LEU A 257 -19.80 1.16 10.31
N SER A 258 -21.11 1.26 10.05
CA SER A 258 -22.07 1.80 11.02
C SER A 258 -22.23 0.92 12.26
N SER A 259 -22.10 -0.40 12.11
CA SER A 259 -22.16 -1.40 13.18
C SER A 259 -20.78 -1.88 13.65
N ALA A 260 -19.70 -1.24 13.20
CA ALA A 260 -18.34 -1.64 13.54
C ALA A 260 -18.07 -1.46 15.05
N PRO A 261 -17.46 -2.46 15.73
CA PRO A 261 -16.88 -2.22 17.05
C PRO A 261 -15.85 -1.09 16.99
N ARG A 262 -15.90 -0.22 18.01
CA ARG A 262 -15.04 0.95 18.16
C ARG A 262 -14.04 0.68 19.27
N LEU A 263 -12.75 0.70 18.92
CA LEU A 263 -11.65 0.59 19.87
C LEU A 263 -11.07 1.97 20.12
N HIS A 264 -11.28 2.48 21.32
CA HIS A 264 -10.81 3.80 21.72
C HIS A 264 -9.35 3.72 22.19
N THR A 265 -8.54 4.70 21.79
CA THR A 265 -7.17 4.80 22.30
C THR A 265 -6.72 6.25 22.43
N ALA A 266 -6.02 6.57 23.52
CA ALA A 266 -5.29 7.82 23.71
C ALA A 266 -3.77 7.64 23.49
N ASP A 267 -3.32 6.43 23.13
CA ASP A 267 -1.92 6.06 23.07
C ASP A 267 -1.59 5.41 21.71
N LEU A 268 -0.89 6.18 20.87
CA LEU A 268 -0.34 5.75 19.58
C LEU A 268 1.19 5.62 19.63
N SER A 269 1.75 5.38 20.81
CA SER A 269 3.12 4.88 20.97
C SER A 269 3.24 3.45 20.44
N PRO A 270 4.47 2.93 20.21
CA PRO A 270 4.67 1.53 19.84
C PRO A 270 3.97 0.54 20.77
N ASP A 271 3.98 0.79 22.09
CA ASP A 271 3.33 -0.07 23.09
C ASP A 271 1.80 0.06 23.05
N GLY A 272 1.29 1.27 22.86
CA GLY A 272 -0.15 1.53 22.66
C GLY A 272 -0.70 0.81 21.42
N ILE A 273 0.01 0.91 20.31
CA ILE A 273 -0.33 0.22 19.04
C ILE A 273 -0.28 -1.29 19.22
N ASP A 274 0.74 -1.81 19.92
CA ASP A 274 0.90 -3.24 20.16
C ASP A 274 -0.21 -3.80 21.09
N ARG A 275 -0.64 -3.03 22.10
CA ARG A 275 -1.83 -3.35 22.92
C ARG A 275 -3.10 -3.36 22.07
N LEU A 276 -3.30 -2.34 21.24
CA LEU A 276 -4.46 -2.25 20.35
C LEU A 276 -4.54 -3.43 19.37
N ALA A 277 -3.41 -3.86 18.80
CA ALA A 277 -3.36 -5.03 17.92
C ALA A 277 -3.78 -6.32 18.64
N ARG A 278 -3.32 -6.53 19.89
CA ARG A 278 -3.77 -7.67 20.71
C ARG A 278 -5.27 -7.63 21.01
N GLU A 279 -5.79 -6.45 21.33
CA GLU A 279 -7.23 -6.26 21.58
C GLU A 279 -8.07 -6.57 20.34
N ILE A 280 -7.64 -6.11 19.16
CA ILE A 280 -8.26 -6.46 17.88
C ILE A 280 -8.30 -7.98 17.69
N LEU A 281 -7.19 -8.68 17.94
CA LEU A 281 -7.16 -10.14 17.81
C LEU A 281 -8.05 -10.85 18.82
N ALA A 282 -8.13 -10.35 20.06
CA ALA A 282 -9.02 -10.89 21.08
C ALA A 282 -10.50 -10.76 20.68
N THR A 283 -10.88 -9.64 20.05
CA THR A 283 -12.27 -9.42 19.59
C THR A 283 -12.69 -10.38 18.47
N LEU A 284 -11.74 -10.91 17.69
CA LEU A 284 -12.03 -11.97 16.72
C LEU A 284 -12.23 -13.32 17.41
N GLY A 285 -11.45 -13.63 18.44
CA GLY A 285 -11.54 -14.91 19.16
C GLY A 285 -12.89 -15.13 19.85
N THR A 286 -13.54 -14.06 20.30
CA THR A 286 -14.88 -14.13 20.91
C THR A 286 -16.02 -14.19 19.89
N GLN A 287 -15.82 -13.72 18.65
CA GLN A 287 -16.86 -13.77 17.58
C GLN A 287 -17.02 -15.14 16.91
N PHE A 288 -16.12 -16.10 17.17
CA PHE A 288 -16.19 -17.47 16.64
C PHE A 288 -16.44 -18.54 17.71
N ALA A 289 -16.74 -18.12 18.95
CA ALA A 289 -17.00 -19.02 20.08
C ALA A 289 -18.50 -19.21 20.40
N ASP A 290 -19.40 -18.57 19.64
CA ASP A 290 -20.86 -18.68 19.75
C ASP A 290 -21.49 -19.33 18.51
#